data_AF-A0A3E3E5C8-F1
#
_entry.id   AF-A0A3E3E5C8-F1
#
_cell.length_a   1.000
_cell.length_b   1.000
_cell.length_c   1.000
_cell.angle_alpha   90.00
_cell.angle_beta   90.00
_cell.angle_gamma   90.00
#
_symmetry.space_group_name_H-M   'P 1'
#
loop_
_entity.id
_entity.type
_entity.pdbx_description
1 polymer ?
#
loop_
_entity_poly.entity_id
_entity_poly.type
_entity_poly.pdbx_seq_one_letter_code
_entity_poly.pdbx_strand_id
1 'polypeptide(L)' 'MRSKKLFVFTRQVLKDLTSSPVTEAYPFQEASYSDRMRGHISITIDQCISCTLCAQNCPPRAIQVDRKSGTWSID' A
#
# COMPACT_ATOMS: atom_id res chain seq x y z
N MET A 1 -39.66 27.98 -14.30
CA MET A 1 -39.76 26.57 -13.83
C MET A 1 -38.71 25.74 -14.58
N ARG A 2 -37.55 25.44 -13.96
CA ARG A 2 -36.47 24.70 -14.64
C ARG A 2 -36.92 23.25 -14.85
N SER A 3 -37.12 22.85 -16.10
CA SER A 3 -37.43 21.47 -16.47
C SER A 3 -36.32 20.57 -15.94
N LYS A 4 -36.62 19.74 -14.95
CA LYS A 4 -35.69 18.75 -14.41
C LYS A 4 -35.52 17.70 -15.50
N LYS A 5 -34.39 17.73 -16.22
CA LYS A 5 -34.03 16.71 -17.19
C LYS A 5 -33.85 15.39 -16.42
N LEU A 6 -34.88 14.54 -16.44
CA LEU A 6 -34.96 13.30 -15.66
C LEU A 6 -33.98 12.21 -16.15
N PHE A 7 -33.41 12.39 -17.35
CA PHE A 7 -32.65 11.37 -18.08
C PHE A 7 -31.36 11.92 -18.73
N VAL A 8 -30.60 12.73 -17.99
CA VAL A 8 -29.35 13.33 -18.53
C VAL A 8 -28.25 12.28 -18.74
N PHE A 9 -28.23 11.22 -17.94
CA PHE A 9 -27.12 10.27 -17.88
C PHE A 9 -27.43 8.89 -18.51
N THR A 10 -28.60 8.72 -19.12
CA THR A 10 -29.04 7.42 -19.66
C THR A 10 -28.06 6.84 -20.68
N ARG A 11 -27.46 7.71 -21.52
CA ARG A 11 -26.43 7.31 -22.50
C ARG A 11 -25.17 6.75 -21.82
N GLN A 12 -24.77 7.34 -20.70
CA GLN A 12 -23.58 6.93 -19.96
C GLN A 12 -23.83 5.60 -19.24
N VAL A 13 -24.99 5.47 -18.58
CA VAL A 13 -25.41 4.22 -17.91
C VAL A 13 -25.45 3.04 -18.87
N LEU A 14 -26.03 3.22 -20.07
CA LEU A 14 -26.06 2.16 -21.08
C LEU A 14 -24.66 1.75 -21.55
N LYS A 15 -23.71 2.69 -21.64
CA LYS A 15 -22.32 2.40 -22.02
C LYS A 15 -21.60 1.63 -20.91
N ASP A 16 -21.75 2.08 -19.67
CA ASP A 16 -21.03 1.54 -18.51
C ASP A 16 -21.50 0.12 -18.14
N LEU A 17 -22.76 -0.23 -18.41
CA LEU A 17 -23.29 -1.60 -18.23
C LEU A 17 -22.66 -2.63 -19.18
N THR A 18 -22.18 -2.18 -20.35
CA THR A 18 -21.54 -3.06 -21.35
C THR A 18 -20.02 -3.11 -21.25
N SER A 19 -19.41 -2.14 -20.56
CA SER A 19 -17.98 -2.12 -20.34
C SER A 19 -17.55 -3.07 -19.23
N SER A 20 -16.32 -3.60 -19.32
CA SER A 20 -15.71 -4.36 -18.24
C SER A 20 -15.56 -3.51 -16.97
N PRO A 21 -15.71 -4.10 -15.77
CA PRO A 21 -15.55 -3.36 -14.52
C PRO A 21 -14.10 -2.88 -14.37
N VAL A 22 -13.93 -1.64 -13.88
CA VAL A 22 -12.63 -1.03 -13.58
C VAL A 22 -12.15 -1.42 -12.17
N THR A 23 -12.38 -2.66 -11.77
CA THR A 23 -12.07 -3.18 -10.43
C THR A 23 -11.10 -4.33 -10.54
N GLU A 24 -10.09 -4.36 -9.68
CA GLU A 24 -9.21 -5.51 -9.51
C GLU A 24 -9.87 -6.54 -8.58
N ALA A 25 -9.82 -7.82 -8.95
CA ALA A 25 -10.49 -8.90 -8.21
C ALA A 25 -9.66 -9.37 -7.00
N TYR A 26 -9.28 -8.46 -6.09
CA TYR A 26 -8.58 -8.84 -4.85
C TYR A 26 -9.51 -9.63 -3.92
N PRO A 27 -9.09 -10.75 -3.31
CA PRO A 27 -7.74 -11.34 -3.25
C PRO A 27 -7.47 -12.44 -4.29
N PHE A 28 -8.38 -12.68 -5.23
CA PHE A 28 -8.24 -13.72 -6.26
C PHE A 28 -7.22 -13.36 -7.35
N GLN A 29 -6.98 -12.07 -7.53
CA GLN A 29 -5.94 -11.50 -8.40
C GLN A 29 -4.96 -10.68 -7.54
N GLU A 30 -3.66 -10.81 -7.82
CA GLU A 30 -2.62 -10.04 -7.15
C GLU A 30 -2.76 -8.54 -7.47
N ALA A 31 -2.63 -7.71 -6.44
CA ALA A 31 -2.68 -6.27 -6.63
C ALA A 31 -1.40 -5.78 -7.33
N SER A 32 -1.54 -4.91 -8.32
CA SER A 32 -0.39 -4.26 -8.96
C SER A 32 0.20 -3.20 -8.03
N TYR A 33 1.40 -3.42 -7.51
CA TYR A 33 2.14 -2.44 -6.72
C TYR A 33 3.11 -1.65 -7.58
N SER A 34 3.31 -0.37 -7.25
CA SER A 34 4.32 0.46 -7.91
C SER A 34 5.73 0.17 -7.38
N ASP A 35 6.76 0.38 -8.20
CA ASP A 35 8.17 0.09 -7.87
C ASP A 35 8.67 0.75 -6.58
N ARG A 36 8.08 1.89 -6.17
CA ARG A 36 8.48 2.64 -4.97
C ARG A 36 7.45 2.56 -3.84
N MET A 37 6.55 1.59 -3.90
CA MET A 37 5.61 1.36 -2.80
C MET A 37 6.37 1.00 -1.52
N ARG A 38 6.03 1.69 -0.44
CA ARG A 38 6.53 1.37 0.91
C ARG A 38 5.70 0.23 1.48
N GLY A 39 6.16 -1.00 1.29
CA GLY A 39 5.56 -2.22 1.83
C GLY A 39 6.10 -2.58 3.22
N HIS A 40 6.21 -3.88 3.46
CA HIS A 40 6.81 -4.42 4.68
C HIS A 40 8.31 -4.08 4.76
N ILE A 41 8.78 -3.71 5.95
CA ILE A 41 10.17 -3.33 6.17
C ILE A 41 10.99 -4.60 6.43
N SER A 42 11.92 -4.91 5.52
CA SER A 42 12.87 -6.02 5.68
C SER A 42 14.29 -5.49 5.82
N ILE A 43 15.13 -6.21 6.57
CA ILE A 43 16.56 -5.94 6.69
C ILE A 43 17.38 -7.11 6.14
N THR A 44 18.48 -6.80 5.47
CA THR A 44 19.54 -7.78 5.19
C THR A 44 20.51 -7.77 6.36
N ILE A 45 20.41 -8.75 7.26
CA ILE A 45 21.16 -8.74 8.52
C ILE A 45 22.68 -8.77 8.32
N ASP A 46 23.17 -9.39 7.24
CA ASP A 46 24.59 -9.46 6.91
C ASP A 46 25.22 -8.09 6.63
N GLN A 47 24.41 -7.09 6.25
CA GLN A 47 24.85 -5.72 5.99
C GLN A 47 24.66 -4.81 7.22
N CYS A 48 24.00 -5.29 8.28
CA CYS A 48 23.72 -4.53 9.47
C CYS A 48 24.94 -4.50 10.40
N ILE A 49 25.37 -3.30 10.80
CA ILE A 49 26.43 -3.09 11.81
C ILE A 49 25.87 -2.80 13.22
N SER A 50 24.57 -3.05 13.42
CA SER A 50 23.85 -2.78 14.67
C SER A 50 24.08 -1.37 15.23
N CYS A 51 24.04 -0.36 14.35
CA CYS A 51 24.30 1.03 14.72
C CYS A 51 23.16 1.72 15.48
N THR A 52 22.00 1.08 15.63
CA THR A 52 20.79 1.60 16.33
C THR A 52 20.11 2.83 15.70
N LEU A 53 20.64 3.38 14.60
CA LEU A 53 20.08 4.57 13.94
C LEU A 53 18.65 4.35 13.43
N CYS A 54 18.35 3.16 12.89
CA CYS A 54 17.01 2.82 12.43
C CYS A 54 15.98 2.82 13.57
N ALA A 55 16.34 2.30 14.75
CA ALA A 55 15.48 2.32 15.94
C ALA A 55 15.29 3.74 16.49
N GLN A 56 16.34 4.56 16.54
CA GLN A 56 16.26 5.95 17.00
C GLN A 56 15.41 6.84 16.08
N ASN A 57 15.52 6.63 14.77
CA ASN A 57 14.77 7.39 13.78
C ASN A 57 13.34 6.91 13.59
N CYS A 58 12.98 5.74 14.13
CA CYS A 58 11.65 5.16 13.99
C CYS A 58 10.61 5.98 14.79
N PRO A 59 9.67 6.70 14.13
CA PRO A 59 8.68 7.50 14.86
C PRO A 59 7.80 6.68 15.82
N PRO A 60 7.30 5.47 15.45
CA PRO A 60 6.52 4.64 16.37
C PRO A 60 7.39 3.83 17.35
N ARG A 61 8.73 3.87 17.25
CA ARG A 61 9.65 3.03 18.03
C ARG A 61 9.35 1.52 17.90
N ALA A 62 8.96 1.08 16.71
CA ALA A 62 8.64 -0.32 16.38
C ALA A 62 9.88 -1.20 16.13
N ILE A 63 11.04 -0.57 15.88
CA ILE A 63 12.28 -1.29 15.57
C ILE A 63 13.11 -1.47 16.84
N GLN A 64 13.52 -2.70 17.12
CA GLN A 64 14.43 -3.04 18.21
C GLN A 64 15.77 -3.52 17.64
N VAL A 65 16.86 -3.00 18.21
CA VAL A 65 18.23 -3.37 17.80
C VAL A 65 19.06 -3.59 19.05
N ASP A 66 19.67 -4.77 19.15
CA ASP A 66 20.67 -5.05 20.18
C ASP A 66 22.08 -5.05 19.58
N ARG A 67 22.93 -4.16 20.11
CA ARG A 67 24.33 -3.99 19.69
C ARG A 67 25.22 -5.15 20.11
N LYS A 68 24.89 -5.82 21.23
CA LYS A 68 25.73 -6.88 21.78
C LYS A 68 25.47 -8.21 21.07
N SER A 69 24.20 -8.55 20.87
CA SER A 69 23.80 -9.78 20.18
C SER A 69 23.75 -9.64 18.66
N GLY A 70 23.75 -8.43 18.12
CA GLY A 70 23.61 -8.21 16.67
C GLY A 70 22.18 -8.41 16.17
N THR A 71 21.19 -8.49 17.06
CA THR A 71 19.80 -8.80 16.70
C THR A 71 19.05 -7.56 16.21
N TRP A 72 18.22 -7.72 15.18
CA TRP A 72 17.28 -6.71 14.67
C TRP A 72 15.88 -7.33 14.57
N SER A 73 14.86 -6.65 15.10
CA SER A 73 13.45 -7.04 14.99
C SER A 73 12.54 -5.83 14.79
N ILE A 74 11.36 -6.08 14.22
CA ILE A 74 10.30 -5.08 14.02
C ILE A 74 8.97 -5.68 14.44
N ASP A 75 8.24 -4.96 15.29
CA ASP A 75 6.87 -5.29 15.74
C ASP A 75 5.80 -4.50 14.94
#